data_AF-A0A0B8NV07-F1
#
_entry.id   AF-A0A0B8NV07-F1
#
_cell.length_a   1.000
_cell.length_b   1.000
_cell.length_c   1.000
_cell.angle_alpha   90.00
_cell.angle_beta   90.00
_cell.angle_gamma   90.00
#
_symmetry.space_group_name_H-M   'P 1'
#
loop_
_entity.id
_entity.type
_entity.pdbx_description
1 polymer ?
#
loop_
_entity_poly.entity_id
_entity_poly.type
_entity_poly.pdbx_seq_one_letter_code
_entity_poly.pdbx_strand_id
1 'polypeptide(L)'
;MQTTLNPVTNDSKLIRSQVFNVTTITFFGQFASYSIMSIFILFLTLPMAKDGLGMTEEQAYEFMGVTQAIGYMMPIIGGFIIDKYLAFVAASLLVSAF
;
A
#
# COMPACT_ATOMS: atom_id res chain seq x y z
N MET A 1 -39.59 9.33 26.15
CA MET A 1 -39.40 8.05 25.45
C MET A 1 -37.95 7.97 25.01
N GLN A 2 -37.15 7.19 25.74
CA GLN A 2 -35.75 6.92 25.43
C GLN A 2 -35.76 5.88 24.31
N THR A 3 -35.40 6.29 23.09
CA THR A 3 -35.19 5.36 21.98
C THR A 3 -33.98 4.51 22.33
N THR A 4 -34.23 3.26 22.72
CA THR A 4 -33.19 2.24 22.90
C THR A 4 -32.56 1.97 21.53
N LEU A 5 -31.50 2.71 21.21
CA LEU A 5 -30.60 2.45 20.08
C LEU A 5 -29.99 1.06 20.30
N ASN A 6 -30.48 0.11 19.50
CA ASN A 6 -30.00 -1.27 19.49
C ASN A 6 -28.53 -1.27 19.02
N PRO A 7 -27.54 -1.56 19.88
CA PRO A 7 -26.12 -1.30 19.60
C PRO A 7 -25.58 -2.13 18.42
N VAL A 8 -26.21 -3.28 18.12
CA VAL A 8 -25.77 -4.23 17.09
C VAL A 8 -25.91 -3.68 15.65
N THR A 9 -26.85 -2.77 15.40
CA THR A 9 -27.10 -2.25 14.03
C THR A 9 -26.18 -1.09 13.64
N ASN A 10 -25.60 -0.38 14.61
CA ASN A 10 -24.68 0.72 14.35
C ASN A 10 -23.26 0.18 14.06
N ASP A 11 -22.78 -0.75 14.88
CA ASP A 11 -21.44 -1.35 14.73
C ASP A 11 -21.30 -2.13 13.41
N SER A 12 -22.32 -2.89 13.02
CA SER A 12 -22.34 -3.60 11.74
C SER A 12 -22.29 -2.65 10.53
N LYS A 13 -22.93 -1.48 10.62
CA LYS A 13 -22.89 -0.45 9.57
C LYS A 13 -21.51 0.22 9.49
N LEU A 14 -20.88 0.48 10.63
CA LEU A 14 -19.53 1.05 10.71
C LEU A 14 -18.47 0.07 10.16
N ILE A 15 -18.52 -1.20 10.56
CA ILE A 15 -17.64 -2.25 10.04
C ILE A 15 -17.79 -2.38 8.52
N ARG A 16 -19.03 -2.38 8.01
CA ARG A 16 -19.28 -2.43 6.56
C ARG A 16 -18.65 -1.26 5.81
N SER A 17 -18.71 -0.05 6.37
CA SER A 17 -18.10 1.15 5.79
C SER A 17 -16.56 1.08 5.80
N GLN A 18 -15.98 0.61 6.92
CA GLN A 18 -14.53 0.43 7.03
C GLN A 18 -14.00 -0.62 6.06
N VAL A 19 -14.67 -1.77 5.98
CA VAL A 19 -14.34 -2.83 5.02
C VAL A 19 -14.43 -2.29 3.59
N PHE A 20 -15.46 -1.49 3.27
CA PHE A 20 -15.58 -0.87 1.96
C PHE A 20 -14.40 0.06 1.66
N ASN A 21 -14.06 0.96 2.57
CA ASN A 21 -12.94 1.89 2.40
C ASN A 21 -11.61 1.15 2.20
N VAL A 22 -11.32 0.15 3.06
CA VAL A 22 -10.10 -0.68 2.94
C VAL A 22 -10.09 -1.45 1.62
N THR A 23 -11.23 -2.00 1.20
CA THR A 23 -11.34 -2.71 -0.07
C THR A 23 -11.07 -1.78 -1.25
N THR A 24 -11.64 -0.57 -1.25
CA THR A 24 -11.43 0.42 -2.32
C THR A 24 -9.96 0.86 -2.38
N ILE A 25 -9.35 1.18 -1.24
CA ILE A 25 -7.93 1.56 -1.18
C ILE A 25 -7.04 0.42 -1.67
N THR A 26 -7.29 -0.80 -1.21
CA THR A 26 -6.51 -1.99 -1.62
C THR A 26 -6.68 -2.26 -3.11
N PHE A 27 -7.91 -2.16 -3.63
CA PHE A 27 -8.21 -2.35 -5.04
C PHE A 27 -7.45 -1.35 -5.91
N PHE A 28 -7.54 -0.05 -5.61
CA PHE A 28 -6.84 0.96 -6.40
C PHE A 28 -5.32 0.87 -6.26
N GLY A 29 -4.81 0.54 -5.06
CA GLY A 29 -3.38 0.31 -4.85
C GLY A 29 -2.84 -0.85 -5.69
N GLN A 30 -3.55 -1.98 -5.71
CA GLN A 30 -3.17 -3.14 -6.53
C GLN A 30 -3.33 -2.84 -8.02
N PHE A 31 -4.43 -2.20 -8.43
CA PHE A 31 -4.67 -1.81 -9.82
C PHE A 31 -3.56 -0.92 -10.38
N ALA A 32 -3.16 0.12 -9.64
CA ALA A 32 -2.08 1.02 -10.07
C ALA A 32 -0.74 0.27 -10.15
N SER A 33 -0.44 -0.57 -9.15
CA SER A 33 0.82 -1.31 -9.09
C SER A 33 0.99 -2.27 -10.28
N TYR A 34 -0.02 -3.08 -10.58
CA TYR A 34 0.04 -3.99 -11.73
C TYR A 34 -0.01 -3.28 -13.08
N SER A 35 -0.76 -2.17 -13.18
CA SER A 35 -0.80 -1.36 -14.40
C SER A 35 0.57 -0.79 -14.73
N ILE A 36 1.26 -0.23 -13.74
CA ILE A 36 2.62 0.29 -13.92
C ILE A 36 3.58 -0.84 -14.28
N MET A 37 3.54 -1.97 -13.58
CA MET A 37 4.44 -3.08 -13.85
C MET A 37 4.35 -3.60 -15.29
N SER A 38 3.12 -3.67 -15.84
CA SER A 38 2.86 -4.10 -17.22
C SER A 38 3.50 -3.18 -18.26
N ILE A 39 3.41 -1.87 -18.08
CA ILE A 39 4.01 -0.90 -19.01
C ILE A 39 5.50 -0.65 -18.75
N PHE A 40 5.96 -0.88 -17.52
CA PHE A 40 7.31 -0.55 -17.10
C PHE A 40 8.36 -1.44 -17.76
N ILE A 41 8.09 -2.74 -17.94
CA ILE A 41 9.01 -3.63 -18.67
C ILE A 41 9.18 -3.19 -20.12
N LEU A 42 8.09 -2.76 -20.76
CA LEU A 42 8.10 -2.29 -22.13
C LEU A 42 8.87 -0.97 -22.26
N PHE A 43 8.75 -0.08 -21.27
CA PHE A 43 9.54 1.14 -21.19
C PHE A 43 11.04 0.87 -21.03
N LEU A 44 11.41 -0.12 -20.23
CA LEU A 44 12.81 -0.50 -20.02
C LEU A 44 13.46 -1.04 -21.30
N THR A 45 12.74 -1.84 -22.07
CA THR A 45 13.26 -2.52 -23.27
C THR A 45 13.09 -1.71 -24.57
N LEU A 46 12.23 -0.68 -24.60
CA LEU A 46 12.07 0.15 -25.80
C LEU A 46 13.38 0.90 -26.12
N PRO A 47 13.79 1.00 -27.40
CA PRO A 47 14.97 1.77 -27.78
C PRO A 47 14.84 3.25 -27.42
N MET A 48 15.97 3.91 -27.10
CA MET A 48 16.01 5.33 -26.73
C MET A 48 15.41 6.27 -27.79
N ALA A 49 15.42 5.85 -29.07
CA ALA A 49 14.79 6.60 -30.16
C ALA A 49 13.24 6.67 -30.07
N LYS A 50 12.63 5.90 -29.17
CA LYS A 50 11.18 5.87 -28.92
C LYS A 50 10.85 6.24 -27.46
N ASP A 51 11.67 7.07 -26.83
CA ASP A 51 11.52 7.49 -25.43
C ASP A 51 11.59 6.33 -24.40
N GLY A 52 12.30 5.24 -24.74
CA GLY A 52 12.59 4.14 -23.80
C GLY A 52 13.98 4.21 -23.20
N LEU A 53 14.26 3.31 -22.26
CA LEU A 53 15.57 3.22 -21.59
C LEU A 53 16.61 2.46 -22.41
N GLY A 54 16.20 1.68 -23.43
CA GLY A 54 17.10 0.96 -24.33
C GLY A 54 17.90 -0.15 -23.67
N MET A 55 17.44 -0.69 -22.54
CA MET A 55 18.11 -1.79 -21.84
C MET A 55 17.99 -3.09 -22.64
N THR A 56 18.98 -3.97 -22.50
CA THR A 56 18.84 -5.36 -22.98
C THR A 56 17.77 -6.08 -22.18
N GLU A 57 17.12 -7.09 -22.77
CA GLU A 57 16.09 -7.86 -22.08
C GLU A 57 16.61 -8.46 -20.76
N GLU A 58 17.86 -8.95 -20.75
CA GLU A 58 18.54 -9.49 -19.57
C GLU A 58 18.63 -8.46 -18.43
N GLN A 59 19.12 -7.25 -18.72
CA GLN A 59 19.24 -6.17 -17.74
C GLN A 59 17.87 -5.72 -17.20
N ALA A 60 16.86 -5.69 -18.07
CA ALA A 60 15.50 -5.32 -17.66
C ALA A 60 14.88 -6.37 -16.71
N TYR A 61 15.09 -7.66 -16.98
CA TYR A 61 14.62 -8.74 -16.10
C TYR A 61 15.34 -8.77 -14.75
N GLU A 62 16.66 -8.55 -14.74
CA GLU A 62 17.43 -8.42 -13.49
C GLU A 62 16.91 -7.26 -12.64
N PHE A 63 16.71 -6.08 -13.26
CA PHE A 63 16.18 -4.91 -12.58
C PHE A 63 14.77 -5.14 -12.01
N MET A 64 13.90 -5.80 -12.78
CA MET A 64 12.57 -6.20 -12.30
C MET A 64 12.63 -7.18 -11.13
N GLY A 65 13.53 -8.16 -11.18
CA GLY A 65 13.73 -9.13 -10.11
C GLY A 65 14.15 -8.45 -8.80
N VAL A 66 15.13 -7.55 -8.87
CA VAL A 66 15.59 -6.77 -7.70
C VAL A 66 14.48 -5.86 -7.18
N THR A 67 13.76 -5.17 -8.05
CA THR A 67 12.65 -4.29 -7.66
C THR A 67 11.56 -5.04 -6.92
N GLN A 68 11.19 -6.24 -7.37
CA GLN A 68 10.22 -7.08 -6.68
C GLN A 68 10.74 -7.62 -5.35
N ALA A 69 12.00 -8.05 -5.29
CA ALA A 69 12.62 -8.53 -4.05
C ALA A 69 12.63 -7.43 -2.97
N ILE A 70 12.97 -6.19 -3.34
CA ILE A 70 12.88 -5.04 -2.45
C ILE A 70 11.42 -4.79 -2.06
N GLY A 71 10.49 -4.87 -3.01
CA GLY A 71 9.05 -4.72 -2.76
C GLY A 71 8.54 -5.65 -1.65
N TYR A 72 9.00 -6.90 -1.60
CA TYR A 72 8.65 -7.84 -0.51
C TYR A 72 9.40 -7.61 0.80
N MET A 73 10.57 -6.96 0.75
CA MET A 73 11.34 -6.61 1.95
C MET A 73 10.79 -5.36 2.65
N MET A 74 10.21 -4.42 1.89
CA MET A 74 9.70 -3.15 2.41
C MET A 74 8.65 -3.28 3.52
N PRO A 75 7.69 -4.23 3.51
CA PRO A 75 6.77 -4.45 4.63
C PRO A 75 7.46 -4.77 5.96
N ILE A 76 8.59 -5.49 5.93
CA ILE A 76 9.36 -5.84 7.14
C ILE A 76 9.94 -4.57 7.76
N ILE A 77 10.57 -3.74 6.93
CA ILE A 77 11.16 -2.46 7.36
C ILE A 77 10.05 -1.48 7.79
N GLY A 78 8.96 -1.42 7.03
CA GLY A 78 7.80 -0.57 7.32
C GLY A 78 7.14 -0.92 8.65
N GLY A 79 6.98 -2.22 8.94
CA GLY A 79 6.47 -2.70 10.23
C GLY A 79 7.36 -2.24 11.39
N PHE A 80 8.69 -2.41 11.28
CA PHE A 80 9.62 -1.96 12.31
C PHE A 80 9.57 -0.44 12.56
N ILE A 81 9.41 0.36 11.49
CA ILE A 81 9.28 1.82 11.60
C ILE A 81 7.95 2.18 12.27
N ILE A 82 6.84 1.55 11.87
CA ILE A 82 5.51 1.79 12.46
C ILE A 82 5.55 1.50 13.96
N ASP A 83 6.11 0.36 14.36
CA ASP A 83 6.16 -0.04 15.77
C ASP A 83 6.96 0.95 16.63
N LYS A 84 7.98 1.60 16.07
CA LYS A 84 8.80 2.57 16.81
C LYS A 84 8.21 3.99 16.80
N TYR A 85 7.65 4.44 15.68
CA TYR A 85 7.19 5.82 15.51
C TYR A 85 5.70 6.02 15.82
N LEU A 86 4.82 5.09 15.44
CA LEU A 86 3.40 5.19 15.78
C LEU A 86 3.14 4.85 17.25
N ALA A 87 3.91 3.94 17.84
CA ALA A 87 3.87 3.73 19.29
C ALA A 87 4.31 4.99 20.05
N PHE A 88 5.30 5.74 19.54
CA PHE A 88 5.73 7.01 20.14
C PHE A 88 4.63 8.07 20.08
N VAL A 89 3.97 8.25 18.93
CA VAL A 89 2.86 9.21 18.80
C VAL A 89 1.67 8.81 19.68
N ALA A 90 1.28 7.52 19.67
CA ALA A 90 0.20 7.03 20.51
C ALA A 90 0.51 7.16 22.02
N ALA A 91 1.74 6.84 22.44
CA ALA A 91 2.18 6.99 23.82
C ALA A 91 2.21 8.47 24.26
N SER A 92 2.68 9.38 23.39
CA SER A 92 2.70 10.82 23.69
C SER A 92 1.30 11.40 23.89
N LEU A 93 0.32 10.96 23.09
CA LEU A 93 -1.09 11.36 23.21
C LEU A 93 -1.70 10.88 24.54
N LEU A 94 -1.37 9.65 24.95
CA LEU A 94 -1.81 9.09 26.23
C LEU A 94 -1.18 9.84 27.43
N VAL A 95 0.09 10.22 27.34
CA VAL A 95 0.77 11.01 28.39
C VAL A 95 0.20 12.43 28.47
N SER A 96 -0.18 13.05 27.35
CA SER A 96 -0.82 14.38 27.36
C SER A 96 -2.28 14.39 27.82
N ALA A 97 -2.88 13.21 28.02
CA ALA A 97 -4.25 13.04 28.47
C ALA A 97 -4.38 12.82 30.00
N PHE A 98 -3.26 12.84 30.74
CA PHE A 98 -3.17 12.81 32.20
C PHE A 98 -2.47 14.06 32.73
#